data_AF-A0A8J5G3M5-F1
#
_entry.id   AF-A0A8J5G3M5-F1
#
_cell.length_a   1.000
_cell.length_b   1.000
_cell.length_c   1.000
_cell.angle_alpha   90.00
_cell.angle_beta   90.00
_cell.angle_gamma   90.00
#
_symmetry.space_group_name_H-M   'P 1'
#
loop_
_entity.id
_entity.type
_entity.pdbx_description
1 polymer ?
#
loop_
_entity_poly.entity_id
_entity_poly.type
_entity_poly.pdbx_seq_one_letter_code
_entity_poly.pdbx_strand_id
1 'polypeptide(L)'
;MQTDKASMLDEIIDYVKFLQLQVKVLSMSRLKAVFPLLTDAQDEGSGTLFIPSPEEALNLSDSDNNLTFEQEVVKLMETNVTAAMQYLEDKGLSLMQIALVAAISNQKGSSSVTCGAISS
;
A
#
# COMPACT_ATOMS: atom_id res chain seq x y z
N MET A 1 26.18 -24.56 -28.74
CA MET A 1 26.73 -24.62 -27.38
C MET A 1 25.86 -25.58 -26.60
N GLN A 2 26.42 -26.70 -26.17
CA GLN A 2 25.69 -27.66 -25.32
C GLN A 2 25.64 -27.00 -23.95
N THR A 3 24.45 -26.57 -23.49
CA THR A 3 24.31 -26.07 -22.13
C THR A 3 24.61 -27.23 -21.20
N ASP A 4 25.75 -27.18 -20.52
CA ASP A 4 26.18 -28.21 -19.60
C ASP A 4 25.12 -28.37 -18.51
N LYS A 5 24.82 -29.63 -18.14
CA LYS A 5 23.83 -29.93 -17.10
C LYS A 5 24.19 -29.25 -15.77
N ALA A 6 25.48 -29.03 -15.51
CA ALA A 6 25.97 -28.26 -14.37
C ALA A 6 25.54 -26.79 -14.45
N SER A 7 25.67 -26.13 -15.61
CA SER A 7 25.24 -24.75 -15.80
C SER A 7 23.73 -24.58 -15.66
N MET A 8 22.93 -25.55 -16.09
CA MET A 8 21.49 -25.54 -15.84
C MET A 8 21.16 -25.60 -14.35
N LEU A 9 21.93 -26.37 -13.57
CA LEU A 9 21.76 -26.43 -12.12
C LEU A 9 22.20 -25.12 -11.46
N ASP A 10 23.28 -24.48 -11.92
CA ASP A 10 23.72 -23.16 -11.43
C ASP A 10 22.64 -22.09 -11.69
N GLU A 11 22.05 -22.07 -12.88
CA GLU A 11 20.93 -21.18 -13.22
C GLU A 11 19.70 -21.43 -12.32
N ILE A 12 19.37 -22.70 -12.05
CA ILE A 12 18.27 -23.08 -11.14
C ILE A 12 18.58 -22.64 -9.69
N ILE A 13 19.82 -22.83 -9.23
CA ILE A 13 20.26 -22.42 -7.89
C ILE A 13 20.13 -20.91 -7.73
N ASP A 14 20.57 -20.14 -8.71
CA ASP A 14 20.47 -18.69 -8.68
C ASP A 14 19.01 -18.21 -8.74
N TYR A 15 18.15 -18.91 -9.46
CA TYR A 15 16.71 -18.64 -9.44
C TYR A 15 16.08 -18.92 -8.06
N VAL A 16 16.45 -20.02 -7.39
CA VAL A 16 15.96 -20.31 -6.03
C VAL A 16 16.43 -19.26 -5.03
N LYS A 17 17.69 -18.81 -5.10
CA LYS A 17 18.19 -17.71 -4.25
C LYS A 17 17.42 -16.41 -4.50
N PHE A 18 17.11 -16.12 -5.76
CA PHE A 18 16.29 -14.97 -6.12
C PHE A 18 14.87 -15.06 -5.57
N LEU A 19 14.23 -16.23 -5.66
CA LEU A 19 12.93 -16.49 -5.05
C LEU A 19 12.98 -16.36 -3.52
N GLN A 20 14.01 -16.88 -2.87
CA GLN A 20 14.20 -16.72 -1.42
C GLN A 20 14.36 -15.26 -1.02
N LEU A 21 15.09 -14.47 -1.81
CA LEU A 21 15.21 -13.02 -1.61
C LEU A 21 13.85 -12.33 -1.77
N GLN A 22 13.06 -12.69 -2.79
CA GLN A 22 11.70 -12.16 -2.96
C GLN A 22 10.79 -12.50 -1.78
N VAL A 23 10.80 -13.74 -1.32
CA VAL A 23 10.01 -14.18 -0.15
C VAL A 23 10.46 -13.43 1.10
N LYS A 24 11.76 -13.17 1.26
CA LYS A 24 12.33 -12.39 2.37
C LYS A 24 11.92 -10.92 2.31
N VAL A 25 11.96 -10.28 1.14
CA VAL A 25 11.47 -8.90 0.98
C VAL A 25 9.97 -8.83 1.28
N LEU A 26 9.19 -9.82 0.85
CA LEU A 26 7.77 -9.92 1.15
C LEU A 26 7.50 -10.21 2.63
N SER A 27 8.29 -11.05 3.30
CA SER A 27 8.10 -11.39 4.72
C SER A 27 8.60 -10.29 5.65
N MET A 28 9.65 -9.56 5.26
CA MET A 28 10.10 -8.36 5.97
C MET A 28 9.14 -7.17 5.76
N SER A 29 8.32 -7.19 4.71
CA SER A 29 7.31 -6.15 4.44
C SER A 29 5.88 -6.50 4.88
N ARG A 30 5.58 -7.77 5.23
CA ARG A 30 4.27 -8.20 5.79
C ARG A 30 4.11 -7.97 7.30
N LEU A 31 5.01 -7.20 7.92
CA LEU A 31 4.92 -6.86 9.36
C LEU A 31 4.85 -5.34 9.62
N LYS A 32 4.12 -4.61 8.77
CA LYS A 32 3.62 -3.25 9.11
C LYS A 32 2.17 -3.01 8.70
N ALA A 33 1.36 -4.07 8.55
CA ALA A 33 -0.09 -3.96 8.38
C ALA A 33 -0.82 -5.24 8.83
N VAL A 34 -0.52 -5.71 10.04
CA VAL A 34 -1.49 -6.47 10.83
C VAL A 34 -1.55 -5.76 12.18
N PHE A 35 -2.50 -4.84 12.28
CA PHE A 35 -3.23 -4.50 13.49
C PHE A 35 -2.71 -5.16 14.79
N PRO A 36 -2.20 -4.40 15.78
CA PRO A 36 -1.98 -4.92 17.12
C PRO A 36 -3.33 -5.13 17.82
N LEU A 37 -4.01 -6.21 17.45
CA LEU A 37 -5.10 -6.77 18.23
C LEU A 37 -4.87 -8.27 18.25
N LEU A 38 -4.28 -8.71 19.35
CA LEU A 38 -4.94 -9.63 20.28
C LEU A 38 -3.97 -9.81 21.44
N THR A 39 -4.24 -9.06 22.50
CA THR A 39 -4.27 -9.54 23.88
C THR A 39 -4.25 -11.07 23.97
N ASP A 40 -3.22 -11.68 24.54
CA ASP A 40 -3.21 -12.04 25.97
C ASP A 40 -1.97 -12.87 26.35
N ALA A 41 -1.50 -12.61 27.58
CA ALA A 41 -0.77 -13.50 28.49
C ALA A 41 0.62 -14.10 28.14
N GLN A 42 1.61 -13.60 28.91
CA GLN A 42 2.71 -14.33 29.59
C GLN A 42 3.76 -15.05 28.71
N ASP A 43 5.07 -14.94 28.95
CA ASP A 43 5.79 -15.06 30.21
C ASP A 43 7.23 -14.51 30.03
N GLU A 44 7.65 -13.76 31.04
CA GLU A 44 9.00 -13.41 31.52
C GLU A 44 10.23 -13.81 30.66
N GLY A 45 11.09 -12.84 30.31
CA GLY A 45 12.49 -13.18 30.00
C GLY A 45 13.25 -12.25 29.06
N SER A 46 13.67 -11.09 29.59
CA SER A 46 14.94 -10.41 29.31
C SER A 46 15.71 -10.84 28.05
N GLY A 47 15.66 -10.01 27.00
CA GLY A 47 16.52 -10.16 25.84
C GLY A 47 16.44 -8.95 24.92
N THR A 48 17.14 -7.89 25.28
CA THR A 48 17.49 -6.78 24.39
C THR A 48 17.94 -7.28 23.02
N LEU A 49 17.12 -7.03 21.99
CA LEU A 49 17.57 -7.01 20.60
C LEU A 49 17.10 -5.69 19.99
N PHE A 50 17.69 -4.63 20.52
CA PHE A 50 17.94 -3.43 19.74
C PHE A 50 18.80 -3.87 18.55
N ILE A 51 18.17 -4.06 17.39
CA ILE A 51 18.88 -4.19 16.12
C ILE A 51 18.83 -2.81 15.46
N PRO A 52 19.86 -1.96 15.65
CA PRO A 52 20.12 -0.91 14.68
C PRO A 52 20.77 -1.60 13.47
N SER A 53 20.01 -1.73 12.38
CA SER A 53 20.55 -2.17 11.09
C SER A 53 21.52 -1.12 10.56
N PRO A 54 22.76 -1.47 10.16
CA PRO A 54 23.79 -0.51 9.83
C PRO A 54 23.93 -0.31 8.33
N GLU A 55 22.89 0.15 7.63
CA GLU A 55 23.05 0.62 6.25
C GLU A 55 21.73 1.22 5.75
N GLU A 56 21.85 2.32 5.02
CA GLU A 56 20.78 3.05 4.31
C GLU A 56 20.02 4.10 5.13
N ALA A 57 20.80 5.00 5.73
CA ALA A 57 20.42 6.38 6.03
C ALA A 57 20.18 7.26 4.78
N LEU A 58 19.69 6.70 3.66
CA LEU A 58 19.52 7.43 2.39
C LEU A 58 18.22 7.00 1.66
N ASN A 59 17.07 7.01 2.34
CA ASN A 59 15.72 7.18 1.76
C ASN A 59 14.63 7.38 2.83
N LEU A 60 15.00 7.85 4.03
CA LEU A 60 14.05 8.15 5.10
C LEU A 60 13.25 9.42 4.82
N SER A 61 13.82 10.39 4.09
CA SER A 61 13.21 11.72 3.98
C SER A 61 11.86 11.72 3.25
N ASP A 62 11.70 11.02 2.12
CA ASP A 62 10.40 10.99 1.42
C ASP A 62 9.39 10.03 2.05
N SER A 63 9.89 8.97 2.70
CA SER A 63 9.06 8.03 3.45
C SER A 63 8.40 8.70 4.65
N ASP A 64 9.14 9.55 5.36
CA ASP A 64 8.64 10.30 6.52
C ASP A 64 7.59 11.34 6.11
N ASN A 65 7.81 12.03 4.99
CA ASN A 65 6.85 12.99 4.41
C ASN A 65 5.53 12.30 4.07
N ASN A 66 5.60 11.14 3.41
CA ASN A 66 4.44 10.40 2.97
C ASN A 66 3.69 9.75 4.15
N LEU A 67 4.41 9.24 5.16
CA LEU A 67 3.82 8.71 6.38
C LEU A 67 3.09 9.81 7.17
N THR A 68 3.70 11.00 7.27
CA THR A 68 3.09 12.16 7.94
C THR A 68 1.83 12.61 7.20
N PHE A 69 1.89 12.64 5.86
CA PHE A 69 0.74 12.93 5.00
C PHE A 69 -0.40 11.93 5.19
N GLU A 70 -0.12 10.62 5.13
CA GLU A 70 -1.14 9.58 5.35
C GLU A 70 -1.78 9.71 6.74
N GLN A 71 -0.98 9.94 7.78
CA GLN A 71 -1.49 10.07 9.14
C GLN A 71 -2.34 11.33 9.32
N GLU A 72 -1.99 12.43 8.66
CA GLU A 72 -2.79 13.66 8.65
C GLU A 72 -4.11 13.45 7.90
N VAL A 73 -4.09 12.80 6.73
CA VAL A 73 -5.30 12.45 5.98
C VAL A 73 -6.23 11.56 6.81
N VAL A 74 -5.70 10.52 7.45
CA VAL A 74 -6.49 9.61 8.31
C VAL A 74 -7.12 10.37 9.47
N LYS A 75 -6.32 11.18 10.18
CA LYS A 75 -6.81 11.98 11.32
C LYS A 75 -7.90 12.96 10.89
N LEU A 76 -7.72 13.62 9.73
CA LEU A 76 -8.74 14.52 9.19
C LEU A 76 -9.98 13.75 8.73
N MET A 77 -9.84 12.58 8.11
CA MET A 77 -10.98 11.73 7.74
C MET A 77 -11.82 11.29 8.95
N GLU A 78 -11.19 11.06 10.10
CA GLU A 78 -11.90 10.70 11.34
C GLU A 78 -12.59 11.92 12.01
N THR A 79 -11.97 13.09 11.95
CA THR A 79 -12.45 14.29 12.67
C THR A 79 -13.34 15.19 11.82
N ASN A 80 -12.93 15.46 10.57
CA ASN A 80 -13.59 16.36 9.64
C ASN A 80 -13.27 15.98 8.18
N VAL A 81 -14.18 15.22 7.58
CA VAL A 81 -14.05 14.73 6.19
C VAL A 81 -13.92 15.87 5.17
N THR A 82 -14.58 17.02 5.39
CA THR A 82 -14.50 18.17 4.48
C THR A 82 -13.11 18.79 4.48
N ALA A 83 -12.50 18.94 5.65
CA ALA A 83 -11.12 19.39 5.77
C ALA A 83 -10.15 18.38 5.13
N ALA A 84 -10.41 17.08 5.29
CA ALA A 84 -9.61 16.03 4.65
C ALA A 84 -9.66 16.13 3.11
N MET A 85 -10.85 16.36 2.55
CA MET A 85 -11.03 16.56 1.11
C MET A 85 -10.26 17.79 0.62
N GLN A 86 -10.35 18.92 1.33
CA GLN A 86 -9.58 20.12 0.99
C GLN A 86 -8.07 19.89 1.08
N TYR A 87 -7.59 19.22 2.13
CA TYR A 87 -6.18 18.88 2.28
C TYR A 87 -5.67 17.97 1.16
N LEU A 88 -6.48 17.02 0.70
CA LEU A 88 -6.16 16.20 -0.46
C LEU A 88 -6.16 17.04 -1.74
N GLU A 89 -7.15 17.92 -1.94
CA GLU A 89 -7.25 18.80 -3.10
C GLU A 89 -6.07 19.77 -3.20
N ASP A 90 -5.65 20.37 -2.08
CA ASP A 90 -4.46 21.24 -1.97
C ASP A 90 -3.17 20.50 -2.36
N LYS A 91 -3.16 19.17 -2.19
CA LYS A 91 -2.06 18.28 -2.58
C LYS A 91 -2.25 17.67 -3.98
N GLY A 92 -3.31 18.04 -4.70
CA GLY A 92 -3.61 17.57 -6.04
C GLY A 92 -4.24 16.17 -6.10
N LEU A 93 -4.81 15.70 -4.99
CA LEU A 93 -5.47 14.40 -4.84
C LEU A 93 -6.96 14.59 -4.59
N SER A 94 -7.80 13.69 -5.10
CA SER A 94 -9.26 13.75 -4.88
C SER A 94 -9.82 12.37 -4.56
N LEU A 95 -10.70 12.30 -3.55
CA LEU A 95 -11.44 11.08 -3.23
C LEU A 95 -12.56 10.86 -4.26
N MET A 96 -12.61 9.68 -4.86
CA MET A 96 -13.70 9.28 -5.74
C MET A 96 -14.31 7.98 -5.23
N GLN A 97 -15.64 7.92 -5.17
CA GLN A 97 -16.33 6.70 -4.76
C GLN A 97 -16.14 5.60 -5.82
N ILE A 98 -15.74 4.41 -5.39
CA ILE A 98 -15.58 3.24 -6.27
C ILE A 98 -16.90 2.92 -7.01
N ALA A 99 -18.03 3.05 -6.31
CA ALA A 99 -19.35 2.86 -6.89
C ALA A 99 -19.67 3.88 -8.00
N LEU A 100 -19.18 5.11 -7.89
CA LEU A 100 -19.36 6.15 -8.90
C LEU A 100 -18.59 5.81 -10.18
N VAL A 101 -17.34 5.34 -10.06
CA VAL A 101 -16.55 4.85 -11.20
C VAL A 101 -17.25 3.68 -11.88
N ALA A 102 -17.76 2.72 -11.09
CA ALA A 102 -18.50 1.58 -11.61
C ALA A 102 -19.80 2.00 -12.33
N ALA A 103 -20.54 2.96 -11.77
CA ALA A 103 -21.77 3.49 -12.37
C ALA A 103 -21.49 4.27 -13.67
N ILE A 104 -20.43 5.08 -13.72
CA ILE A 104 -20.03 5.80 -14.95
C ILE A 104 -19.54 4.81 -16.01
N SER A 105 -18.76 3.80 -15.60
CA SER A 105 -18.28 2.73 -16.48
C SER A 105 -19.44 1.96 -17.11
N ASN A 106 -20.47 1.64 -16.33
CA ASN A 106 -21.65 0.92 -16.80
C ASN A 106 -22.63 1.81 -17.60
N GLN A 107 -22.58 3.13 -17.43
CA GLN A 107 -23.38 4.09 -18.21
C GLN A 107 -22.84 4.32 -19.64
N LYS A 108 -21.62 3.88 -19.95
CA LYS A 108 -21.08 3.84 -21.32
C LYS A 108 -21.68 2.71 -22.17
N GLY A 109 -22.99 2.51 -22.03
CA GLY A 109 -23.83 1.63 -22.84
C GLY A 109 -25.25 2.15 -23.03
N SER A 110 -25.57 3.36 -22.55
CA SER A 110 -26.91 3.94 -22.72
C SER A 110 -26.85 5.47 -22.74
N SER A 111 -26.37 6.02 -23.86
CA SER A 111 -26.71 7.38 -24.23
C SER A 111 -28.20 7.45 -24.57
N SER A 112 -29.02 7.93 -23.64
CA SER A 112 -30.29 8.56 -23.98
C SER A 112 -30.44 9.81 -23.15
N VAL A 113 -29.92 10.92 -23.68
CA VAL A 113 -30.33 12.26 -23.29
C VAL A 113 -31.77 12.41 -23.79
N THR A 114 -32.74 12.48 -22.88
CA THR A 114 -33.99 13.18 -23.17
C THR A 114 -34.18 14.25 -22.12
N CYS A 115 -33.94 15.48 -22.56
CA CYS A 115 -34.23 16.72 -21.85
C CYS A 115 -35.63 16.67 -21.23
N GLY A 116 -35.73 17.12 -19.99
CA GLY A 116 -37.00 17.49 -19.41
C GLY A 116 -37.57 18.74 -20.08
N ALA A 117 -38.89 18.77 -20.21
CA ALA A 117 -39.65 20.00 -20.09
C ALA A 117 -40.98 19.67 -19.40
N ILE A 118 -41.02 20.13 -18.16
CA ILE A 118 -42.13 20.39 -17.26
C ILE A 118 -43.43 20.87 -17.92
N SER A 119 -44.53 20.44 -17.30
CA SER A 119 -45.94 20.80 -17.48
C SER A 119 -46.25 22.30 -17.62
N SER A 120 -47.22 22.62 -18.48
CA SER A 120 -48.39 23.47 -18.18
C SER A 120 -49.49 23.22 -19.22
#